data_AF-A0A353YDN6-F1
#
_entry.id   AF-A0A353YDN6-F1
#
_cell.length_a   1.000
_cell.length_b   1.000
_cell.length_c   1.000
_cell.angle_alpha   90.00
_cell.angle_beta   90.00
_cell.angle_gamma   90.00
#
_symmetry.space_group_name_H-M   'P 1'
#
loop_
_entity.id
_entity.type
_entity.pdbx_description
1 polymer ?
#
loop_
_entity_poly.entity_id
_entity_poly.type
_entity_poly.pdbx_seq_one_letter_code
_entity_poly.pdbx_strand_id
1 'polypeptide(L)'
;MIVSPHPRPGTMVRRWRAGDRREPHEPEKPDLRSFLVAEAPAIAGMVSALIAYAFEDVLFADLNNYPLTILLFIWLFGTMMWCAFGVVRHADAVAVRLGEPYGTLVLTLSVIVIEVSLLAAIMLHGANNPTLARDAMFATLMIVLNGMVGAALLMGALRYWEQEYNLEGARAFLVVIASLAVFALIIPNYTKTEPDPSQAPFKAVLFAAITILFYLVFVVIQTMRHRAFFAEPKRNGRHTRHQGLHHGSPNGSLAYHVLMLVLTLLPVVLLSEFLAIIVDFGIEDL
;
A
#
# COMPACT_ATOMS: atom_id res chain seq x y z
N MET A 1 -22.25 69.47 -38.84
CA MET A 1 -21.00 69.82 -38.14
C MET A 1 -21.35 69.94 -36.66
N ILE A 2 -20.84 69.05 -35.81
CA ILE A 2 -20.47 69.26 -34.39
C ILE A 2 -20.05 67.89 -33.85
N VAL A 3 -18.81 67.85 -33.39
CA VAL A 3 -18.00 66.70 -33.00
C VAL A 3 -18.30 66.33 -31.55
N SER A 4 -18.45 65.05 -31.23
CA SER A 4 -18.42 64.55 -29.85
C SER A 4 -17.06 63.88 -29.58
N PRO A 5 -16.36 64.18 -28.47
CA PRO A 5 -15.01 63.70 -28.23
C PRO A 5 -14.97 62.36 -27.46
N HIS A 6 -14.01 61.50 -27.82
CA HIS A 6 -13.63 60.30 -27.08
C HIS A 6 -13.17 60.61 -25.63
N PRO A 7 -13.54 59.80 -24.62
CA PRO A 7 -12.90 59.85 -23.31
C PRO A 7 -11.53 59.15 -23.33
N ARG A 8 -10.52 59.82 -22.78
CA ARG A 8 -9.15 59.32 -22.58
C ARG A 8 -9.10 58.26 -21.46
N PRO A 9 -8.19 57.28 -21.52
CA PRO A 9 -8.03 56.29 -20.45
C PRO A 9 -7.38 56.96 -19.22
N GLY A 10 -8.15 57.04 -18.14
CA GLY A 10 -7.67 57.48 -16.84
C GLY A 10 -6.73 56.46 -16.21
N THR A 11 -5.54 56.92 -15.85
CA THR A 11 -4.58 56.22 -15.00
C THR A 11 -5.20 55.90 -13.64
N MET A 12 -5.53 54.64 -13.39
CA MET A 12 -5.98 54.16 -12.09
C MET A 12 -4.76 54.02 -11.17
N VAL A 13 -4.40 55.11 -10.49
CA VAL A 13 -3.36 55.09 -9.45
C VAL A 13 -3.91 54.30 -8.25
N ARG A 14 -3.50 53.04 -8.15
CA ARG A 14 -3.84 52.14 -7.05
C ARG A 14 -3.16 52.65 -5.77
N ARG A 15 -3.92 53.34 -4.93
CA ARG A 15 -3.49 53.87 -3.63
C ARG A 15 -3.18 52.71 -2.69
N TRP A 16 -1.90 52.38 -2.54
CA TRP A 16 -1.40 51.41 -1.57
C TRP A 16 -1.73 51.91 -0.15
N ARG A 17 -2.65 51.22 0.55
CA ARG A 17 -2.89 51.43 1.99
C ARG A 17 -1.71 50.85 2.76
N ALA A 18 -1.02 51.73 3.50
CA ALA A 18 0.10 51.39 4.38
C ALA A 18 -0.34 50.65 5.66
N GLY A 19 -1.04 49.52 5.51
CA GLY A 19 -1.54 48.71 6.63
C GLY A 19 -1.50 47.19 6.41
N ASP A 20 -1.08 46.71 5.23
CA ASP A 20 -1.06 45.27 4.90
C ASP A 20 0.32 44.63 5.13
N ARG A 21 1.01 45.07 6.20
CA ARG A 21 2.15 44.31 6.73
C ARG A 21 1.58 43.12 7.48
N ARG A 22 1.36 42.01 6.77
CA ARG A 22 1.16 40.70 7.39
C ARG A 22 2.33 40.47 8.35
N GLU A 23 2.04 40.41 9.63
CA GLU A 23 3.05 40.04 10.62
C GLU A 23 3.64 38.68 10.22
N PRO A 24 4.96 38.50 10.30
CA PRO A 24 5.56 37.21 10.01
C PRO A 24 5.02 36.20 11.02
N HIS A 25 4.31 35.17 10.53
CA HIS A 25 3.90 34.03 11.35
C HIS A 25 5.14 33.47 12.06
N GLU A 26 5.19 33.59 13.39
CA GLU A 26 6.19 32.90 14.20
C GLU A 26 6.07 31.39 13.92
N PRO A 27 7.18 30.67 13.67
CA PRO A 27 7.15 29.24 13.49
C PRO A 27 6.70 28.58 14.80
N GLU A 28 5.49 28.04 14.79
CA GLU A 28 4.92 27.28 15.89
C GLU A 28 5.88 26.14 16.28
N LYS A 29 6.28 26.07 17.55
CA LYS A 29 7.19 25.02 18.04
C LYS A 29 6.54 23.66 17.78
N PRO A 30 7.29 22.64 17.32
CA PRO A 30 6.71 21.34 17.04
C PRO A 30 6.11 20.76 18.33
N ASP A 31 4.78 20.63 18.34
CA ASP A 31 4.04 20.04 19.45
C ASP A 31 4.33 18.53 19.51
N LEU A 32 5.06 18.09 20.54
CA LEU A 32 5.44 16.70 20.75
C LEU A 32 4.21 15.77 20.80
N ARG A 33 3.06 16.26 21.30
CA ARG A 33 1.83 15.46 21.35
C ARG A 33 1.29 15.19 19.95
N SER A 34 1.26 16.21 19.08
CA SER A 34 0.83 16.05 17.70
C SER A 34 1.70 15.04 16.93
N PHE A 35 3.00 15.03 17.19
CA PHE A 35 3.94 14.07 16.60
C PHE A 35 3.69 12.64 17.11
N LEU A 36 3.55 12.46 18.42
CA LEU A 36 3.28 11.15 19.02
C LEU A 36 1.95 10.55 18.55
N VAL A 37 0.92 11.38 18.38
CA VAL A 37 -0.39 10.93 17.86
C VAL A 37 -0.29 10.59 16.38
N ALA A 38 0.43 11.37 15.59
CA ALA A 38 0.64 11.09 14.17
C ALA A 38 1.41 9.78 13.95
N GLU A 39 2.44 9.54 14.75
CA GLU A 39 3.33 8.38 14.63
C GLU A 39 3.00 7.24 15.63
N ALA A 40 1.81 7.30 16.24
CA ALA A 40 1.27 6.26 17.09
C ALA A 40 1.33 4.85 16.45
N PRO A 41 1.02 4.66 15.14
CA PRO A 41 1.23 3.37 14.48
C PRO A 41 2.63 2.79 14.66
N ALA A 42 3.65 3.60 14.37
CA ALA A 42 5.06 3.17 14.41
C ALA A 42 5.46 2.79 15.83
N ILE A 43 5.10 3.65 16.79
CA ILE A 43 5.47 3.48 18.19
C ILE A 43 4.76 2.28 18.79
N ALA A 44 3.45 2.13 18.57
CA ALA A 44 2.69 0.99 19.04
C ALA A 44 3.22 -0.32 18.44
N GLY A 45 3.51 -0.35 17.14
CA GLY A 45 4.13 -1.50 16.48
C GLY A 45 5.46 -1.88 17.10
N MET A 46 6.36 -0.91 17.28
CA MET A 46 7.68 -1.14 17.86
C MET A 46 7.59 -1.61 19.32
N VAL A 47 6.73 -1.00 20.13
CA VAL A 47 6.52 -1.41 21.52
C VAL A 47 5.94 -2.82 21.57
N SER A 48 4.94 -3.13 20.73
CA SER A 48 4.36 -4.47 20.68
C SER A 48 5.39 -5.51 20.23
N ALA A 49 6.23 -5.20 19.24
CA ALA A 49 7.32 -6.09 18.81
C ALA A 49 8.34 -6.32 19.93
N LEU A 50 8.73 -5.26 20.64
CA LEU A 50 9.62 -5.37 21.79
C LEU A 50 9.02 -6.23 22.90
N ILE A 51 7.72 -6.07 23.21
CA ILE A 51 7.02 -6.88 24.21
C ILE A 51 6.97 -8.34 23.76
N ALA A 52 6.60 -8.59 22.50
CA ALA A 52 6.48 -9.95 21.96
C ALA A 52 7.82 -10.70 22.03
N TYR A 53 8.93 -10.08 21.60
CA TYR A 53 10.25 -10.70 21.69
C TYR A 53 10.80 -10.77 23.13
N ALA A 54 10.54 -9.78 23.99
CA ALA A 54 11.06 -9.79 25.35
C ALA A 54 10.36 -10.79 26.28
N PHE A 55 9.09 -11.11 25.99
CA PHE A 55 8.25 -12.00 26.79
C PHE A 55 7.75 -13.22 26.00
N GLU A 56 8.45 -13.59 24.92
CA GLU A 56 8.08 -14.70 24.03
C GLU A 56 7.77 -15.98 24.82
N ASP A 57 8.71 -16.40 25.67
CA ASP A 57 8.60 -17.61 26.49
C ASP A 57 7.37 -17.61 27.43
N VAL A 58 6.89 -16.43 27.83
CA VAL A 58 5.76 -16.30 28.75
C VAL A 58 4.44 -16.17 27.99
N LEU A 59 4.43 -15.39 26.91
CA LEU A 59 3.24 -15.12 26.12
C LEU A 59 2.81 -16.33 25.31
N PHE A 60 3.77 -17.09 24.75
CA PHE A 60 3.49 -18.22 23.86
C PHE A 60 3.71 -19.58 24.53
N ALA A 61 3.95 -19.64 25.85
CA ALA A 61 4.16 -20.90 26.58
C ALA A 61 2.94 -21.84 26.59
N ASP A 62 1.72 -21.29 26.61
CA ASP A 62 0.49 -22.08 26.72
C ASP A 62 -0.60 -21.56 25.76
N LEU A 63 -0.52 -22.01 24.51
CA LEU A 63 -1.51 -21.69 23.47
C LEU A 63 -2.86 -22.37 23.70
N ASN A 64 -2.94 -23.40 24.56
CA ASN A 64 -4.21 -24.05 24.91
C ASN A 64 -5.11 -23.18 25.80
N ASN A 65 -4.55 -22.12 26.39
CA ASN A 65 -5.35 -21.11 27.09
C ASN A 65 -6.08 -20.23 26.06
N TYR A 66 -7.22 -20.71 25.55
CA TYR A 66 -7.97 -20.03 24.49
C TYR A 66 -8.25 -18.54 24.77
N PRO A 67 -8.64 -18.10 25.98
CA PRO A 67 -8.78 -16.68 26.28
C PRO A 67 -7.50 -15.86 26.04
N LEU A 68 -6.34 -16.38 26.44
CA LEU A 68 -5.05 -15.74 26.24
C LEU A 68 -4.68 -15.73 24.76
N THR A 69 -4.83 -16.86 24.06
CA THR A 69 -4.50 -16.98 22.63
C THR A 69 -5.36 -16.04 21.77
N ILE A 70 -6.66 -15.93 22.05
CA ILE A 70 -7.56 -14.98 21.38
C ILE A 70 -7.14 -13.54 21.67
N LEU A 71 -6.76 -13.22 22.92
CA LEU A 71 -6.30 -11.89 23.29
C LEU A 71 -5.01 -11.53 22.55
N LEU A 72 -4.03 -12.44 22.47
CA LEU A 72 -2.80 -12.26 21.72
C LEU A 72 -3.07 -12.07 20.23
N PHE A 73 -3.94 -12.90 19.66
CA PHE A 73 -4.34 -12.76 18.26
C PHE A 73 -4.89 -11.35 17.98
N ILE A 74 -5.88 -10.91 18.77
CA ILE A 74 -6.50 -9.59 18.60
C ILE A 74 -5.47 -8.47 18.78
N TRP A 75 -4.57 -8.59 19.76
CA TRP A 75 -3.53 -7.61 20.01
C TRP A 75 -2.51 -7.50 18.87
N LEU A 76 -1.95 -8.63 18.43
CA LEU A 76 -0.97 -8.68 17.34
C LEU A 76 -1.61 -8.24 16.02
N PHE A 77 -2.74 -8.85 15.65
CA PHE A 77 -3.46 -8.53 14.42
C PHE A 77 -3.92 -7.07 14.40
N GLY A 78 -4.50 -6.58 15.51
CA GLY A 78 -4.93 -5.19 15.64
C GLY A 78 -3.76 -4.20 15.51
N THR A 79 -2.63 -4.50 16.14
CA THR A 79 -1.42 -3.68 16.03
C THR A 79 -0.87 -3.68 14.61
N MET A 80 -0.78 -4.85 13.96
CA MET A 80 -0.32 -4.97 12.58
C MET A 80 -1.24 -4.23 11.61
N MET A 81 -2.55 -4.32 11.79
CA MET A 81 -3.53 -3.59 10.98
C MET A 81 -3.36 -2.08 11.14
N TRP A 82 -3.18 -1.59 12.38
CA TRP A 82 -2.91 -0.19 12.65
C TRP A 82 -1.60 0.27 11.98
N CYS A 83 -0.54 -0.53 12.05
CA CYS A 83 0.73 -0.26 11.39
C CYS A 83 0.60 -0.23 9.87
N ALA A 84 -0.18 -1.13 9.27
CA ALA A 84 -0.42 -1.17 7.83
C ALA A 84 -1.04 0.13 7.31
N PHE A 85 -1.99 0.73 8.04
CA PHE A 85 -2.51 2.06 7.71
C PHE A 85 -1.43 3.16 7.83
N GLY A 86 -0.55 3.07 8.83
CA GLY A 86 0.62 3.95 8.96
C GLY A 86 1.57 3.84 7.77
N VAL A 87 1.89 2.62 7.35
CA VAL A 87 2.70 2.32 6.15
C VAL A 87 2.07 2.94 4.90
N VAL A 88 0.76 2.75 4.67
CA VAL A 88 0.05 3.34 3.53
C VAL A 88 0.12 4.88 3.57
N ARG A 89 -0.07 5.50 4.74
CA ARG A 89 0.05 6.96 4.91
C ARG A 89 1.42 7.49 4.49
N HIS A 90 2.50 6.84 4.92
CA HIS A 90 3.86 7.27 4.54
C HIS A 90 4.19 6.92 3.08
N ALA A 91 3.77 5.75 2.61
CA ALA A 91 3.99 5.33 1.23
C ALA A 91 3.30 6.27 0.23
N ASP A 92 2.06 6.70 0.52
CA ASP A 92 1.35 7.69 -0.31
C ASP A 92 2.05 9.05 -0.29
N ALA A 93 2.49 9.51 0.88
CA ALA A 93 3.24 10.77 0.99
C ALA A 93 4.56 10.75 0.22
N VAL A 94 5.27 9.61 0.21
CA VAL A 94 6.45 9.39 -0.63
C VAL A 94 6.03 9.34 -2.10
N ALA A 95 4.95 8.64 -2.44
CA ALA A 95 4.47 8.47 -3.80
C ALA A 95 4.13 9.80 -4.49
N VAL A 96 3.43 10.70 -3.78
CA VAL A 96 3.09 12.04 -4.29
C VAL A 96 4.34 12.85 -4.66
N ARG A 97 5.44 12.67 -3.92
CA ARG A 97 6.69 13.42 -4.16
C ARG A 97 7.54 12.80 -5.26
N LEU A 98 7.52 11.47 -5.39
CA LEU A 98 8.23 10.75 -6.44
C LEU A 98 7.53 10.88 -7.79
N GLY A 99 6.21 11.02 -7.79
CA GLY A 99 5.39 11.04 -8.99
C GLY A 99 5.37 9.69 -9.72
N GLU A 100 4.56 9.58 -10.76
CA GLU A 100 4.44 8.33 -11.52
C GLU A 100 5.64 8.10 -12.45
N PRO A 101 6.16 6.87 -12.58
CA PRO A 101 5.62 5.60 -12.05
C PRO A 101 6.17 5.20 -10.67
N TYR A 102 7.21 5.87 -10.19
CA TYR A 102 7.91 5.47 -8.96
C TYR A 102 7.04 5.54 -7.71
N GLY A 103 6.09 6.49 -7.65
CA GLY A 103 5.16 6.57 -6.53
C GLY A 103 4.25 5.36 -6.43
N THR A 104 3.70 4.89 -7.55
CA THR A 104 2.92 3.64 -7.61
C THR A 104 3.76 2.43 -7.19
N LEU A 105 5.03 2.39 -7.59
CA LEU A 105 5.95 1.32 -7.17
C LEU A 105 6.19 1.32 -5.66
N VAL A 106 6.41 2.48 -5.03
CA VAL A 106 6.60 2.55 -3.56
C VAL A 106 5.33 2.10 -2.83
N LEU A 107 4.16 2.54 -3.27
CA LEU A 107 2.89 2.14 -2.66
C LEU A 107 2.66 0.63 -2.77
N THR A 108 2.81 0.09 -3.98
CA THR A 108 2.61 -1.35 -4.23
C THR A 108 3.65 -2.21 -3.51
N LEU A 109 4.93 -1.83 -3.56
CA LEU A 109 5.99 -2.55 -2.85
C LEU A 109 5.75 -2.59 -1.34
N SER A 110 5.29 -1.49 -0.74
CA SER A 110 5.02 -1.44 0.70
C SER A 110 3.95 -2.45 1.13
N VAL A 111 2.85 -2.54 0.37
CA VAL A 111 1.78 -3.52 0.63
C VAL A 111 2.28 -4.95 0.39
N ILE A 112 3.03 -5.18 -0.70
CA ILE A 112 3.57 -6.51 -1.03
C ILE A 112 4.56 -6.98 0.04
N VAL A 113 5.37 -6.10 0.62
CA VAL A 113 6.29 -6.50 1.71
C VAL A 113 5.51 -6.95 2.94
N ILE A 114 4.39 -6.29 3.30
CA ILE A 114 3.52 -6.74 4.40
C ILE A 114 2.97 -8.13 4.10
N GLU A 115 2.40 -8.32 2.90
CA GLU A 115 1.80 -9.58 2.48
C GLU A 115 2.83 -10.73 2.45
N VAL A 116 3.97 -10.52 1.80
CA VAL A 116 5.03 -11.53 1.68
C VAL A 116 5.64 -11.87 3.04
N SER A 117 5.77 -10.91 3.95
CA SER A 117 6.31 -11.18 5.29
C SER A 117 5.38 -12.10 6.08
N LEU A 118 4.06 -11.86 6.02
CA LEU A 118 3.07 -12.73 6.64
C LEU A 118 3.05 -14.13 6.03
N LEU A 119 3.08 -14.23 4.70
CA LEU A 119 3.11 -15.52 4.01
C LEU A 119 4.41 -16.29 4.30
N ALA A 120 5.55 -15.60 4.31
CA ALA A 120 6.83 -16.20 4.65
C ALA A 120 6.83 -16.70 6.10
N ALA A 121 6.31 -15.91 7.04
CA ALA A 121 6.21 -16.32 8.43
C ALA A 121 5.34 -17.59 8.60
N ILE A 122 4.17 -17.63 7.96
CA ILE A 122 3.26 -18.80 7.97
C ILE A 122 3.87 -20.02 7.28
N MET A 123 4.71 -19.84 6.25
CA MET A 123 5.34 -20.98 5.57
C MET A 123 6.59 -21.49 6.31
N LEU A 124 7.25 -20.63 7.08
CA LEU A 124 8.42 -20.97 7.88
C LEU A 124 8.05 -21.56 9.24
N HIS A 125 6.88 -21.21 9.77
CA HIS A 125 6.32 -21.77 11.00
C HIS A 125 5.30 -22.86 10.66
N GLY A 126 5.23 -23.92 11.48
CA GLY A 126 4.28 -25.02 11.31
C GLY A 126 4.66 -26.08 10.28
N ALA A 127 3.71 -26.97 9.97
CA ALA A 127 3.85 -27.94 8.90
C ALA A 127 3.85 -27.21 7.56
N ASN A 128 5.03 -27.02 6.94
CA ASN A 128 5.23 -26.33 5.66
C ASN A 128 4.19 -26.77 4.60
N ASN A 129 3.10 -26.02 4.53
CA ASN A 129 1.98 -26.30 3.65
C ASN A 129 1.98 -25.26 2.52
N PRO A 130 2.62 -25.57 1.38
CA PRO A 130 2.72 -24.64 0.27
C PRO A 130 1.36 -24.31 -0.37
N THR A 131 0.27 -25.00 0.00
CA THR A 131 -1.07 -24.62 -0.47
C THR A 131 -1.61 -23.39 0.27
N LEU A 132 -1.27 -23.17 1.54
CA LEU A 132 -1.75 -22.00 2.30
C LEU A 132 -1.34 -20.69 1.64
N ALA A 133 -0.07 -20.56 1.25
CA ALA A 133 0.39 -19.34 0.59
C ALA A 133 -0.25 -19.13 -0.78
N ARG A 134 -0.52 -20.22 -1.51
CA ARG A 134 -1.23 -20.16 -2.79
C ARG A 134 -2.69 -19.73 -2.61
N ASP A 135 -3.37 -20.31 -1.62
CA ASP A 135 -4.78 -20.03 -1.33
C ASP A 135 -4.95 -18.57 -0.88
N ALA A 136 -4.01 -18.05 -0.09
CA ALA A 136 -3.96 -16.63 0.27
C ALA A 136 -3.80 -15.72 -0.97
N MET A 137 -2.89 -16.04 -1.89
CA MET A 137 -2.75 -15.27 -3.14
C MET A 137 -4.00 -15.33 -4.03
N PHE A 138 -4.67 -16.48 -4.11
CA PHE A 138 -5.97 -16.59 -4.78
C PHE A 138 -7.05 -15.74 -4.09
N ALA A 139 -7.08 -15.74 -2.76
CA ALA A 139 -8.00 -14.92 -1.98
C ALA A 139 -7.75 -13.42 -2.22
N THR A 140 -6.48 -12.96 -2.21
CA THR A 140 -6.10 -11.57 -2.54
C THR A 140 -6.62 -11.18 -3.93
N LEU A 141 -6.42 -12.02 -4.96
CA LEU A 141 -6.94 -11.74 -6.30
C LEU A 141 -8.47 -11.67 -6.34
N MET A 142 -9.17 -12.56 -5.64
CA MET A 142 -10.63 -12.56 -5.59
C MET A 142 -11.18 -11.31 -4.89
N ILE A 143 -10.55 -10.91 -3.78
CA ILE A 143 -10.90 -9.70 -3.02
C ILE A 143 -10.68 -8.46 -3.89
N VAL A 144 -9.55 -8.36 -4.60
CA VAL A 144 -9.24 -7.19 -5.44
C VAL A 144 -10.18 -7.13 -6.66
N LEU A 145 -10.25 -8.20 -7.44
CA LEU A 145 -10.92 -8.21 -8.75
C LEU A 145 -12.45 -8.29 -8.65
N ASN A 146 -12.99 -9.04 -7.70
CA ASN A 146 -14.45 -9.18 -7.55
C ASN A 146 -14.97 -8.30 -6.42
N GLY A 147 -14.29 -8.30 -5.26
CA GLY A 147 -14.69 -7.53 -4.09
C GLY A 147 -14.55 -6.02 -4.31
N MET A 148 -13.32 -5.52 -4.39
CA MET A 148 -13.04 -4.08 -4.45
C MET A 148 -13.48 -3.44 -5.76
N VAL A 149 -13.12 -4.02 -6.92
CA VAL A 149 -13.56 -3.48 -8.22
C VAL A 149 -15.09 -3.56 -8.36
N GLY A 150 -15.71 -4.68 -7.99
CA GLY A 150 -17.16 -4.82 -8.02
C GLY A 150 -17.87 -3.82 -7.11
N ALA A 151 -17.39 -3.64 -5.88
CA ALA A 151 -17.94 -2.66 -4.95
C ALA A 151 -17.75 -1.21 -5.45
N ALA A 152 -16.62 -0.88 -6.06
CA ALA A 152 -16.36 0.45 -6.62
C ALA A 152 -17.31 0.77 -7.79
N LEU A 153 -17.54 -0.19 -8.68
CA LEU A 153 -18.51 -0.06 -9.77
C LEU A 153 -19.94 0.06 -9.25
N LEU A 154 -20.33 -0.79 -8.30
CA LEU A 154 -21.66 -0.75 -7.69
C LEU A 154 -21.91 0.60 -7.00
N MET A 155 -21.03 1.01 -6.10
CA MET A 155 -21.18 2.28 -5.36
C MET A 155 -21.22 3.49 -6.29
N GLY A 156 -20.34 3.53 -7.30
CA GLY A 156 -20.33 4.66 -8.22
C GLY A 156 -21.49 4.64 -9.24
N ALA A 157 -22.01 3.47 -9.64
CA ALA A 157 -23.25 3.37 -10.40
C ALA A 157 -24.47 3.85 -9.57
N LEU A 158 -24.55 3.48 -8.29
CA LEU A 158 -25.60 3.96 -7.38
C LEU A 158 -25.57 5.48 -7.21
N ARG A 159 -24.39 6.10 -7.22
CA ARG A 159 -24.24 7.54 -6.97
C ARG A 159 -24.32 8.40 -8.23
N TYR A 160 -23.72 7.95 -9.33
CA TYR A 160 -23.48 8.77 -10.52
C TYR A 160 -24.22 8.27 -11.78
N TRP A 161 -24.85 7.08 -11.74
CA TRP A 161 -25.55 6.39 -12.84
C TRP A 161 -24.66 6.02 -14.04
N GLU A 162 -23.92 6.97 -14.59
CA GLU A 162 -22.89 6.78 -15.61
C GLU A 162 -21.50 7.09 -15.03
N GLN A 163 -20.54 6.18 -15.27
CA GLN A 163 -19.16 6.33 -14.84
C GLN A 163 -18.26 6.51 -16.06
N GLU A 164 -17.46 7.57 -16.11
CA GLU A 164 -16.38 7.72 -17.09
C GLU A 164 -15.17 6.91 -16.61
N TYR A 165 -14.79 5.87 -17.36
CA TYR A 165 -13.62 5.04 -17.08
C TYR A 165 -12.67 5.01 -18.27
N ASN A 166 -11.37 4.88 -17.99
CA ASN A 166 -10.38 4.60 -19.03
C ASN A 166 -10.36 3.09 -19.32
N LEU A 167 -11.21 2.65 -20.27
CA LEU A 167 -11.27 1.24 -20.69
C LEU A 167 -9.94 0.69 -21.16
N GLU A 168 -9.14 1.53 -21.81
CA GLU A 168 -7.91 1.09 -22.45
C GLU A 168 -6.86 0.74 -21.38
N GLY A 169 -6.74 1.58 -20.36
CA GLY A 169 -5.90 1.32 -19.17
C GLY A 169 -6.41 0.12 -18.36
N ALA A 170 -7.71 0.05 -18.09
CA ALA A 170 -8.30 -1.07 -17.33
C ALA A 170 -8.11 -2.41 -18.04
N ARG A 171 -8.36 -2.45 -19.36
CA ARG A 171 -8.15 -3.66 -20.18
C ARG A 171 -6.69 -4.08 -20.18
N ALA A 172 -5.76 -3.14 -20.32
CA ALA A 172 -4.32 -3.44 -20.29
C ALA A 172 -3.91 -4.08 -18.95
N PHE A 173 -4.35 -3.53 -17.81
CA PHE A 173 -4.07 -4.12 -16.50
C PHE A 173 -4.71 -5.50 -16.31
N LEU A 174 -5.98 -5.67 -16.70
CA LEU A 174 -6.66 -6.96 -16.56
C LEU A 174 -5.99 -8.06 -17.38
N VAL A 175 -5.54 -7.76 -18.60
CA VAL A 175 -4.80 -8.73 -19.44
C VAL A 175 -3.49 -9.14 -18.76
N VAL A 176 -2.74 -8.18 -18.20
CA VAL A 176 -1.47 -8.47 -17.50
C VAL A 176 -1.71 -9.29 -16.23
N ILE A 177 -2.67 -8.90 -15.38
CA ILE A 177 -3.01 -9.62 -14.15
C ILE A 177 -3.49 -11.04 -14.48
N ALA A 178 -4.39 -11.20 -15.45
CA ALA A 178 -4.87 -12.52 -15.86
C ALA A 178 -3.74 -13.42 -16.37
N SER A 179 -2.84 -12.87 -17.20
CA SER A 179 -1.68 -13.61 -17.70
C SER A 179 -0.77 -14.05 -16.54
N LEU A 180 -0.40 -13.13 -15.66
CA LEU A 180 0.46 -13.43 -14.51
C LEU A 180 -0.20 -14.45 -13.56
N ALA A 181 -1.49 -14.34 -13.28
CA ALA A 181 -2.21 -15.28 -12.44
C ALA A 181 -2.19 -16.70 -13.03
N VAL A 182 -2.38 -16.85 -14.35
CA VAL A 182 -2.30 -18.15 -15.02
C VAL A 182 -0.88 -18.73 -14.92
N PHE A 183 0.14 -17.95 -15.28
CA PHE A 183 1.53 -18.42 -15.28
C PHE A 183 2.07 -18.69 -13.87
N ALA A 184 1.76 -17.84 -12.89
CA ALA A 184 2.33 -17.91 -11.55
C ALA A 184 1.54 -18.81 -10.59
N LEU A 185 0.21 -18.90 -10.71
CA LEU A 185 -0.64 -19.63 -9.75
C LEU A 185 -1.27 -20.91 -10.32
N ILE A 186 -1.53 -20.98 -11.63
CA ILE A 186 -2.25 -22.11 -12.24
C ILE A 186 -1.28 -23.13 -12.85
N ILE A 187 -0.36 -22.70 -13.73
CA ILE A 187 0.57 -23.60 -14.43
C ILE A 187 1.42 -24.47 -13.49
N PRO A 188 1.93 -23.98 -12.34
CA PRO A 188 2.70 -24.83 -11.42
C PRO A 188 1.95 -26.09 -10.97
N ASN A 189 0.61 -26.05 -10.89
CA ASN A 189 -0.21 -27.21 -10.50
C ASN A 189 -0.28 -28.30 -11.56
N TYR A 190 -0.11 -27.92 -12.83
CA TYR A 190 -0.10 -28.83 -13.96
C TYR A 190 1.32 -29.29 -14.31
N THR A 191 2.33 -28.68 -13.70
CA THR A 191 3.73 -29.08 -13.85
C THR A 191 4.08 -30.16 -12.81
N LYS A 192 3.24 -31.19 -12.71
CA LYS A 192 3.53 -32.38 -11.89
C LYS A 192 4.75 -33.07 -12.49
N THR A 193 5.89 -32.98 -11.81
CA THR A 193 7.01 -33.89 -12.07
C THR A 193 7.34 -34.57 -10.76
N GLU A 194 7.15 -35.88 -10.72
CA GLU A 194 7.93 -36.73 -9.82
C GLU A 194 9.43 -36.50 -10.13
N PRO A 195 10.31 -36.43 -9.12
CA PRO A 195 10.09 -36.56 -7.68
C PRO A 195 10.10 -35.21 -6.93
N ASP A 196 9.58 -35.24 -5.70
CA ASP A 196 9.67 -34.28 -4.57
C ASP A 196 10.67 -33.10 -4.76
N PRO A 197 10.30 -31.84 -4.46
CA PRO A 197 11.22 -30.69 -4.42
C PRO A 197 12.56 -30.96 -3.70
N SER A 198 12.58 -31.87 -2.71
CA SER A 198 13.81 -32.33 -2.04
C SER A 198 14.81 -33.06 -2.95
N GLN A 199 14.34 -33.64 -4.06
CA GLN A 199 15.13 -34.45 -5.00
C GLN A 199 15.52 -33.71 -6.30
N ALA A 200 15.06 -32.47 -6.52
CA ALA A 200 15.39 -31.68 -7.70
C ALA A 200 15.65 -30.19 -7.39
N PRO A 201 16.64 -29.85 -6.54
CA PRO A 201 16.94 -28.47 -6.14
C PRO A 201 17.23 -27.54 -7.33
N PHE A 202 17.81 -28.08 -8.41
CA PHE A 202 18.05 -27.32 -9.64
C PHE A 202 16.76 -26.80 -10.28
N LYS A 203 15.66 -27.59 -10.26
CA LYS A 203 14.37 -27.16 -10.79
C LYS A 203 13.76 -26.07 -9.92
N ALA A 204 13.85 -26.19 -8.60
CA ALA A 204 13.36 -25.17 -7.66
C ALA A 204 14.08 -23.83 -7.87
N VAL A 205 15.40 -23.84 -8.03
CA VAL A 205 16.20 -22.64 -8.34
C VAL A 205 15.83 -22.07 -9.72
N LEU A 206 15.64 -22.91 -10.74
CA LEU A 206 15.22 -22.47 -12.07
C LEU A 206 13.83 -21.80 -12.02
N PHE A 207 12.87 -22.40 -11.31
CA PHE A 207 11.54 -21.82 -11.11
C PHE A 207 11.62 -20.48 -10.37
N ALA A 208 12.40 -20.40 -9.28
CA ALA A 208 12.63 -19.16 -8.56
C ALA A 208 13.23 -18.08 -9.47
N ALA A 209 14.23 -18.42 -10.29
CA ALA A 209 14.87 -17.51 -11.23
C ALA A 209 13.90 -17.01 -12.31
N ILE A 210 13.05 -17.90 -12.86
CA ILE A 210 12.01 -17.53 -13.83
C ILE A 210 10.98 -16.60 -13.18
N THR A 211 10.49 -16.90 -11.98
CA THR A 211 9.54 -16.04 -11.25
C THR A 211 10.12 -14.65 -10.97
N ILE A 212 11.39 -14.57 -10.54
CA ILE A 212 12.11 -13.30 -10.35
C ILE A 212 12.23 -12.55 -11.67
N LEU A 213 12.55 -13.24 -12.77
CA LEU A 213 12.61 -12.64 -14.10
C LEU A 213 11.25 -12.06 -14.52
N PHE A 214 10.15 -12.80 -14.33
CA PHE A 214 8.81 -12.31 -14.60
C PHE A 214 8.47 -11.06 -13.78
N TYR A 215 8.83 -11.05 -12.49
CA TYR A 215 8.64 -9.88 -11.64
C TYR A 215 9.46 -8.67 -12.12
N LEU A 216 10.73 -8.87 -12.48
CA LEU A 216 11.59 -7.80 -13.03
C LEU A 216 11.01 -7.25 -14.34
N VAL A 217 10.57 -8.11 -15.25
CA VAL A 217 9.90 -7.69 -16.49
C VAL A 217 8.65 -6.88 -16.18
N PHE A 218 7.85 -7.30 -15.20
CA PHE A 218 6.66 -6.55 -14.77
C PHE A 218 7.01 -5.16 -14.22
N VAL A 219 8.05 -5.03 -13.38
CA VAL A 219 8.55 -3.75 -12.88
C VAL A 219 9.05 -2.86 -14.03
N VAL A 220 9.78 -3.43 -15.01
CA VAL A 220 10.24 -2.69 -16.19
C VAL A 220 9.08 -2.18 -17.04
N ILE A 221 8.04 -3.00 -17.25
CA ILE A 221 6.84 -2.60 -18.00
C ILE A 221 6.13 -1.43 -17.31
N GLN A 222 5.97 -1.50 -15.98
CA GLN A 222 5.41 -0.41 -15.16
C GLN A 222 6.24 0.87 -15.24
N THR A 223 7.58 0.76 -15.34
CA THR A 223 8.48 1.92 -15.30
C THR A 223 8.65 2.61 -16.66
N MET A 224 8.58 1.88 -17.77
CA MET A 224 9.02 2.38 -19.09
C MET A 224 7.91 2.68 -20.10
N ARG A 225 6.93 1.77 -20.31
CA ARG A 225 6.31 1.67 -21.65
C ARG A 225 4.93 2.32 -21.83
N HIS A 226 4.17 2.63 -20.77
CA HIS A 226 2.78 3.12 -20.93
C HIS A 226 2.35 4.26 -19.99
N ARG A 227 3.25 5.22 -19.71
CA ARG A 227 2.95 6.42 -18.90
C ARG A 227 1.71 7.21 -19.40
N ALA A 228 1.37 7.11 -20.69
CA ALA A 228 0.24 7.78 -21.32
C ALA A 228 -1.13 7.09 -21.10
N PHE A 229 -1.16 5.79 -20.77
CA PHE A 229 -2.40 5.07 -20.45
C PHE A 229 -2.83 5.22 -18.99
N PHE A 230 -1.91 5.62 -18.12
CA PHE A 230 -2.14 5.86 -16.69
C PHE A 230 -2.40 7.33 -16.35
N ALA A 231 -2.20 8.23 -17.32
CA ALA A 231 -2.63 9.62 -17.17
C ALA A 231 -4.16 9.70 -17.18
N GLU A 232 -4.73 10.36 -16.17
CA GLU A 232 -6.17 10.65 -16.12
C GLU A 232 -6.64 11.30 -17.44
N PRO A 233 -7.85 10.98 -17.94
CA PRO A 233 -8.45 11.67 -19.07
C PRO A 233 -8.42 13.18 -18.83
N LYS A 234 -7.71 13.92 -19.69
CA LYS A 234 -7.72 15.39 -19.64
C LYS A 234 -9.11 15.88 -20.00
N ARG A 235 -9.91 16.24 -18.99
CA ARG A 235 -11.20 16.86 -19.21
C ARG A 235 -11.00 18.22 -19.89
N ASN A 236 -11.72 18.44 -21.00
CA ASN A 236 -11.77 19.70 -21.73
C ASN A 236 -11.89 20.91 -20.78
N GLY A 237 -10.89 21.79 -20.81
CA GLY A 237 -11.01 23.19 -20.38
C GLY A 237 -11.13 23.49 -18.88
N ARG A 238 -11.11 22.49 -17.99
CA ARG A 238 -10.91 22.72 -16.55
C ARG A 238 -9.81 21.80 -16.08
N HIS A 239 -8.69 22.40 -15.66
CA HIS A 239 -7.75 21.77 -14.75
C HIS A 239 -8.47 21.46 -13.43
N THR A 240 -9.34 20.45 -13.42
CA THR A 240 -9.73 19.77 -12.19
C THR A 240 -8.54 18.92 -11.78
N ARG A 241 -7.57 19.58 -11.15
CA ARG A 241 -6.60 18.97 -10.26
C ARG A 241 -7.39 18.47 -9.04
N HIS A 242 -8.15 17.40 -9.21
CA HIS A 242 -8.75 16.65 -8.12
C HIS A 242 -7.92 15.38 -7.99
N GLN A 243 -6.80 15.39 -7.27
CA GLN A 243 -6.82 15.09 -5.83
C GLN A 243 -7.70 13.87 -5.55
N GLY A 244 -7.26 12.68 -5.95
CA GLY A 244 -7.67 11.46 -5.27
C GLY A 244 -7.21 11.57 -3.83
N LEU A 245 -8.10 11.92 -2.89
CA LEU A 245 -7.86 11.94 -1.44
C LEU A 245 -6.60 12.66 -0.92
N HIS A 246 -5.88 13.41 -1.76
CA HIS A 246 -4.64 14.08 -1.39
C HIS A 246 -4.98 15.25 -0.45
N HIS A 247 -4.99 14.92 0.83
CA HIS A 247 -4.77 15.87 1.90
C HIS A 247 -3.55 16.72 1.49
N GLY A 248 -3.59 18.02 1.74
CA GLY A 248 -2.59 18.98 1.26
C GLY A 248 -1.16 18.45 1.41
N SER A 249 -0.26 18.88 0.49
CA SER A 249 1.16 18.48 0.42
C SER A 249 1.65 17.90 1.75
N PRO A 250 1.98 16.60 1.83
CA PRO A 250 2.24 15.94 3.10
C PRO A 250 3.17 16.79 3.97
N ASN A 251 2.75 17.16 5.17
CA ASN A 251 3.60 17.92 6.07
C ASN A 251 4.82 17.06 6.43
N GLY A 252 6.03 17.50 6.09
CA GLY A 252 7.27 16.76 6.38
C GLY A 252 8.30 16.83 5.25
N SER A 253 9.50 16.32 5.47
CA SER A 253 10.51 16.15 4.41
C SER A 253 10.33 14.80 3.71
N LEU A 254 10.90 14.61 2.50
CA LEU A 254 10.83 13.32 1.82
C LEU A 254 11.54 12.25 2.68
N ALA A 255 12.70 12.62 3.23
CA ALA A 255 13.48 11.79 4.14
C ALA A 255 12.66 11.37 5.37
N TYR A 256 11.83 12.26 5.92
CA TYR A 256 10.94 11.94 7.04
C TYR A 256 9.96 10.81 6.69
N HIS A 257 9.24 10.92 5.58
CA HIS A 257 8.28 9.89 5.20
C HIS A 257 8.95 8.59 4.81
N VAL A 258 10.13 8.63 4.17
CA VAL A 258 10.90 7.41 3.88
C VAL A 258 11.36 6.72 5.16
N LEU A 259 11.88 7.48 6.12
CA LEU A 259 12.32 6.93 7.41
C LEU A 259 11.13 6.34 8.18
N MET A 260 10.04 7.08 8.29
CA MET A 260 8.85 6.60 8.99
C MET A 260 8.18 5.44 8.27
N LEU A 261 8.21 5.39 6.94
CA LEU A 261 7.75 4.23 6.16
C LEU A 261 8.51 2.97 6.61
N VAL A 262 9.84 3.03 6.66
CA VAL A 262 10.66 1.89 7.10
C VAL A 262 10.39 1.55 8.58
N LEU A 263 10.31 2.55 9.46
CA LEU A 263 10.06 2.33 10.89
C LEU A 263 8.65 1.81 11.20
N THR A 264 7.65 2.15 10.39
CA THR A 264 6.28 1.60 10.51
C THR A 264 6.16 0.22 9.90
N LEU A 265 6.92 -0.07 8.84
CA LEU A 265 6.92 -1.35 8.17
C LEU A 265 7.65 -2.42 9.00
N LEU A 266 8.79 -2.06 9.61
CA LEU A 266 9.63 -2.98 10.40
C LEU A 266 8.85 -3.81 11.43
N PRO A 267 8.04 -3.21 12.34
CA PRO A 267 7.29 -4.00 13.32
C PRO A 267 6.26 -4.93 12.69
N VAL A 268 5.72 -4.63 11.50
CA VAL A 268 4.80 -5.54 10.81
C VAL A 268 5.52 -6.82 10.38
N VAL A 269 6.74 -6.70 9.85
CA VAL A 269 7.58 -7.84 9.45
C VAL A 269 7.99 -8.67 10.67
N LEU A 270 8.31 -8.00 11.78
CA LEU A 270 8.69 -8.66 13.02
C LEU A 270 7.50 -9.39 13.68
N LEU A 271 6.35 -8.72 13.78
CA LEU A 271 5.15 -9.28 14.40
C LEU A 271 4.51 -10.40 13.58
N SER A 272 4.77 -10.49 12.26
CA SER A 272 4.21 -11.56 11.43
C SER A 272 4.69 -12.95 11.85
N GLU A 273 5.89 -13.06 12.41
CA GLU A 273 6.43 -14.30 12.99
C GLU A 273 5.53 -14.82 14.13
N PHE A 274 5.26 -13.97 15.12
CA PHE A 274 4.39 -14.32 16.25
C PHE A 274 2.95 -14.57 15.85
N LEU A 275 2.42 -13.82 14.87
CA LEU A 275 1.08 -14.06 14.36
C LEU A 275 0.99 -15.43 13.68
N ALA A 276 2.04 -15.85 12.97
CA ALA A 276 2.10 -17.16 12.33
C ALA A 276 2.01 -18.31 13.35
N ILE A 277 2.69 -18.21 14.50
CA ILE A 277 2.60 -19.21 15.58
C ILE A 277 1.16 -19.41 16.04
N ILE A 278 0.41 -18.31 16.24
CA ILE A 278 -0.99 -18.38 16.69
C ILE A 278 -1.90 -18.95 15.60
N VAL A 279 -1.68 -18.53 14.35
CA VAL A 279 -2.47 -19.01 13.21
C VAL A 279 -2.26 -20.50 12.99
N ASP A 280 -1.02 -20.97 13.11
CA ASP A 280 -0.65 -22.38 12.98
C ASP A 280 -1.34 -23.25 14.04
N PHE A 281 -1.25 -22.85 15.31
CA PHE A 281 -2.02 -23.48 16.40
C PHE A 281 -3.53 -23.50 16.11
N GLY A 282 -4.08 -22.41 15.56
CA GLY A 282 -5.48 -22.34 15.19
C GLY A 282 -5.89 -23.19 13.98
N ILE A 283 -4.93 -23.68 13.18
CA ILE A 283 -5.18 -24.56 12.03
C ILE A 283 -5.03 -26.03 12.44
N GLU A 284 -4.04 -26.34 13.29
CA GLU A 284 -3.72 -27.73 13.67
C GLU A 284 -4.59 -28.24 14.84
N ASP A 285 -4.90 -27.38 15.81
CA ASP A 285 -5.45 -27.80 17.12
C ASP A 285 -6.89 -27.33 17.41
N LEU A 286 -7.52 -26.53 16.53
CA LEU A 286 -8.92 -26.04 16.65
C LEU A 286 -9.85 -26.62 15.59
#